data_AF-A0A8J5CJ39-F1
#
_entry.id   AF-A0A8J5CJ39-F1
#
_cell.length_a   1.000
_cell.length_b   1.000
_cell.length_c   1.000
_cell.angle_alpha   90.00
_cell.angle_beta   90.00
_cell.angle_gamma   90.00
#
_symmetry.space_group_name_H-M   'P 1'
#
loop_
_entity.id
_entity.type
_entity.pdbx_description
1 polymer ?
#
loop_
_entity_poly.entity_id
_entity_poly.type
_entity_poly.pdbx_seq_one_letter_code
_entity_poly.pdbx_strand_id
1 'polypeptide(L)'
;MATLDLDWEEVREQLRAWREDNTRHSEEVVDMWEYCLRHYKHKLGDERWMVEEQVVIAGLDCNRLDAAEPCLMSLNEQFAGSLRVRKLKAMRLEAMEKFEEAMDVYDSIIRQDETNSTARKRKVAC
;
A
#
# COMPACT_ATOMS: atom_id res chain seq x y z
N MET A 1 -19.11 -16.21 -12.83
CA MET A 1 -18.25 -15.00 -12.95
C MET A 1 -17.25 -15.31 -14.04
N ALA A 2 -17.26 -14.54 -15.13
CA ALA A 2 -16.26 -14.69 -16.18
C ALA A 2 -14.88 -14.38 -15.58
N THR A 3 -13.98 -15.34 -15.60
CA THR A 3 -12.55 -15.07 -15.48
C THR A 3 -12.18 -14.18 -16.65
N LEU A 4 -12.07 -12.88 -16.41
CA LEU A 4 -11.31 -12.02 -17.31
C LEU A 4 -9.91 -12.64 -17.34
N ASP A 5 -9.50 -13.21 -18.46
CA ASP A 5 -8.10 -13.54 -18.74
C ASP A 5 -7.34 -12.21 -18.84
N LEU A 6 -7.12 -11.57 -17.69
CA LEU A 6 -6.31 -10.37 -17.57
C LEU A 6 -4.86 -10.78 -17.74
N ASP A 7 -4.20 -10.29 -18.78
CA ASP A 7 -2.76 -10.44 -18.91
C ASP A 7 -2.08 -9.69 -17.75
N TRP A 8 -1.31 -10.43 -16.95
CA TRP A 8 -0.62 -9.88 -15.79
C TRP A 8 0.39 -8.79 -16.17
N GLU A 9 0.92 -8.82 -17.40
CA GLU A 9 1.81 -7.76 -17.90
C GLU A 9 1.01 -6.47 -18.13
N GLU A 10 -0.14 -6.54 -18.78
CA GLU A 10 -1.02 -5.38 -19.00
C GLU A 10 -1.52 -4.80 -17.67
N VAL A 11 -1.91 -5.65 -16.72
CA VAL A 11 -2.34 -5.20 -15.39
C VAL A 11 -1.20 -4.51 -14.64
N ARG A 12 0.01 -5.06 -14.71
CA ARG A 12 1.21 -4.44 -14.10
C ARG A 12 1.47 -3.06 -14.70
N GLU A 13 1.43 -2.94 -16.03
CA GLU A 13 1.61 -1.65 -16.72
C GLU A 13 0.51 -0.65 -16.37
N GLN A 14 -0.75 -1.11 -16.24
CA GLN A 14 -1.85 -0.24 -15.83
C GLN A 14 -1.67 0.31 -14.41
N LEU A 15 -1.29 -0.55 -13.46
CA LEU A 15 -0.98 -0.13 -12.09
C LEU A 15 0.20 0.86 -12.07
N ARG A 16 1.21 0.64 -12.92
CA ARG A 16 2.34 1.56 -13.09
C ARG A 16 1.90 2.92 -13.62
N ALA A 17 1.11 2.95 -14.68
CA ALA A 17 0.57 4.18 -15.24
C ALA A 17 -0.20 5.00 -14.17
N TRP A 18 -1.07 4.35 -13.39
CA TRP A 18 -1.79 5.03 -12.30
C TRP A 18 -0.87 5.59 -11.20
N ARG A 19 0.26 4.92 -10.90
CA ARG A 19 1.25 5.46 -9.96
C ARG A 19 1.97 6.69 -10.53
N GLU A 20 2.30 6.66 -11.82
CA GLU A 20 3.00 7.75 -12.50
C GLU A 20 2.11 8.99 -12.67
N ASP A 21 0.83 8.77 -13.00
CA ASP A 21 -0.18 9.82 -13.13
C ASP A 21 -0.72 10.32 -11.77
N ASN A 22 -0.36 9.64 -10.67
CA ASN A 22 -0.84 9.91 -9.31
C ASN A 22 -2.37 9.94 -9.21
N THR A 23 -3.06 9.09 -9.98
CA THR A 23 -4.51 8.93 -9.96
C THR A 23 -4.92 7.80 -9.01
N ARG A 24 -6.09 7.95 -8.38
CA ARG A 24 -6.59 7.00 -7.38
C ARG A 24 -7.68 6.12 -8.00
N HIS A 25 -7.39 4.83 -8.09
CA HIS A 25 -8.27 3.78 -8.63
C HIS A 25 -8.34 2.61 -7.63
N SER A 26 -8.73 2.89 -6.38
CA SER A 26 -8.51 1.98 -5.26
C SER A 26 -9.31 0.68 -5.37
N GLU A 27 -10.56 0.74 -5.86
CA GLU A 27 -11.37 -0.48 -6.10
C GLU A 27 -10.74 -1.33 -7.20
N GLU A 28 -10.37 -0.72 -8.33
CA GLU A 28 -9.79 -1.42 -9.47
C GLU A 28 -8.41 -2.01 -9.14
N VAL A 29 -7.58 -1.31 -8.36
CA VAL A 29 -6.29 -1.83 -7.90
C VAL A 29 -6.48 -3.08 -7.03
N VAL A 30 -7.48 -3.08 -6.12
CA VAL A 30 -7.76 -4.25 -5.28
C VAL A 30 -8.27 -5.41 -6.12
N ASP A 31 -9.19 -5.17 -7.06
CA ASP A 31 -9.72 -6.20 -7.94
C ASP A 31 -8.62 -6.80 -8.85
N MET A 32 -7.82 -5.95 -9.50
CA MET A 32 -6.69 -6.37 -10.32
C MET A 32 -5.63 -7.14 -9.53
N TRP A 33 -5.43 -6.80 -8.26
CA TRP A 33 -4.58 -7.56 -7.38
C TRP A 33 -5.15 -8.96 -7.08
N GLU A 34 -6.38 -9.02 -6.56
CA GLU A 34 -6.98 -10.28 -6.11
C GLU A 34 -7.21 -11.27 -7.25
N TYR A 35 -7.66 -10.77 -8.40
CA TYR A 35 -8.04 -11.62 -9.54
C TYR A 35 -6.92 -11.84 -10.55
N CYS A 36 -5.79 -11.14 -10.45
CA CYS A 36 -4.67 -11.31 -11.37
C CYS A 36 -3.30 -11.27 -10.67
N LEU A 37 -2.80 -10.10 -10.26
CA LEU A 37 -1.39 -9.93 -9.91
C LEU A 37 -0.93 -10.75 -8.71
N ARG A 38 -1.83 -11.06 -7.76
CA ARG A 38 -1.52 -11.92 -6.62
C ARG A 38 -1.02 -13.30 -7.05
N HIS A 39 -1.54 -13.84 -8.15
CA HIS A 39 -1.15 -15.15 -8.69
C HIS A 39 0.18 -15.10 -9.46
N TYR A 40 0.52 -13.94 -10.01
CA TYR A 40 1.76 -13.71 -10.78
C TYR A 40 2.81 -12.92 -9.99
N LYS A 41 2.62 -12.76 -8.69
CA LYS A 41 3.49 -12.02 -7.77
C LYS A 41 4.97 -12.37 -7.87
N HIS A 42 5.29 -13.64 -8.15
CA HIS A 42 6.67 -14.11 -8.33
C HIS A 42 7.33 -13.64 -9.64
N LYS A 43 6.53 -13.25 -10.65
CA LYS A 43 7.01 -12.74 -11.95
C LYS A 43 7.28 -11.24 -11.95
N LEU A 44 6.84 -10.51 -10.92
CA LEU A 44 6.95 -9.04 -10.86
C LEU A 44 8.38 -8.54 -10.56
N GLY A 45 9.30 -9.41 -10.15
CA GLY A 45 10.66 -9.00 -9.79
C GLY A 45 10.66 -7.90 -8.72
N ASP A 46 11.48 -6.87 -8.90
CA ASP A 46 11.59 -5.74 -7.97
C ASP A 46 10.36 -4.81 -7.98
N GLU A 47 9.59 -4.79 -9.07
CA GLU A 47 8.37 -3.97 -9.14
C GLU A 47 7.28 -4.45 -8.18
N ARG A 48 7.38 -5.71 -7.74
CA ARG A 48 6.49 -6.30 -6.73
C ARG A 48 6.30 -5.38 -5.52
N TRP A 49 7.36 -4.74 -5.05
CA TRP A 49 7.31 -3.90 -3.85
C TRP A 49 6.48 -2.64 -4.05
N MET A 50 6.56 -2.04 -5.25
CA MET A 50 5.76 -0.88 -5.61
C MET A 50 4.28 -1.24 -5.81
N VAL A 51 4.02 -2.41 -6.40
CA VAL A 51 2.67 -2.98 -6.53
C VAL A 51 2.07 -3.25 -5.14
N GLU A 52 2.80 -3.93 -4.26
CA GLU A 52 2.32 -4.21 -2.90
C GLU A 52 2.05 -2.95 -2.10
N GLU A 53 2.91 -1.92 -2.18
CA GLU A 53 2.66 -0.64 -1.51
C GLU A 53 1.38 0.04 -2.04
N GLN A 54 1.16 -0.01 -3.36
CA GLN A 54 -0.07 0.50 -3.99
C GLN A 54 -1.31 -0.28 -3.52
N VAL A 55 -1.23 -1.61 -3.42
CA VAL A 55 -2.32 -2.47 -2.93
C VAL A 55 -2.60 -2.22 -1.45
N VAL A 56 -1.58 -1.98 -0.61
CA VAL A 56 -1.82 -1.58 0.79
C VAL A 56 -2.65 -0.30 0.83
N ILE A 57 -2.26 0.74 0.10
CA ILE A 57 -2.97 2.02 0.11
C ILE A 57 -4.41 1.85 -0.40
N ALA A 58 -4.58 1.18 -1.55
CA ALA A 58 -5.89 0.92 -2.14
C ALA A 58 -6.78 0.06 -1.23
N GLY A 59 -6.23 -0.98 -0.63
CA GLY A 59 -6.93 -1.84 0.32
C GLY A 59 -7.40 -1.07 1.56
N LEU A 60 -6.58 -0.18 2.11
CA LEU A 60 -6.98 0.68 3.23
C LEU A 60 -8.10 1.65 2.83
N ASP A 61 -8.00 2.28 1.65
CA ASP A 61 -9.04 3.19 1.13
C ASP A 61 -10.40 2.47 0.96
N CYS A 62 -10.38 1.18 0.59
CA CYS A 62 -11.57 0.37 0.35
C CYS A 62 -11.98 -0.51 1.55
N ASN A 63 -11.36 -0.35 2.72
CA ASN A 63 -11.55 -1.22 3.90
C ASN A 63 -11.37 -2.73 3.60
N ARG A 64 -10.50 -3.05 2.64
CA ARG A 64 -10.10 -4.41 2.24
C ARG A 64 -8.77 -4.79 2.90
N LEU A 65 -8.81 -4.93 4.23
CA LEU A 65 -7.67 -5.35 5.04
C LEU A 65 -7.18 -6.75 4.66
N ASP A 66 -8.06 -7.60 4.13
CA ASP A 66 -7.72 -8.92 3.61
C ASP A 66 -6.71 -8.87 2.45
N ALA A 67 -6.76 -7.82 1.61
CA ALA A 67 -5.79 -7.57 0.55
C ALA A 67 -4.54 -6.81 1.07
N ALA A 68 -4.74 -5.85 1.97
CA ALA A 68 -3.67 -4.96 2.45
C ALA A 68 -2.68 -5.67 3.40
N GLU A 69 -3.16 -6.44 4.38
CA GLU A 69 -2.32 -7.01 5.44
C GLU A 69 -1.21 -7.94 4.90
N PRO A 70 -1.50 -8.89 4.00
CA PRO A 70 -0.47 -9.75 3.43
C PRO A 70 0.61 -8.97 2.67
N CYS A 71 0.24 -7.88 1.99
CA CYS A 71 1.17 -7.01 1.29
C CYS A 71 2.04 -6.21 2.28
N LEU A 72 1.42 -5.67 3.34
CA LEU A 72 2.15 -4.94 4.38
C LEU A 72 3.12 -5.84 5.16
N MET A 73 2.76 -7.09 5.43
CA MET A 73 3.65 -8.07 6.07
C MET A 73 4.87 -8.35 5.18
N SER A 74 4.64 -8.64 3.90
CA SER A 74 5.68 -8.88 2.89
C SER A 74 6.64 -7.69 2.76
N LEU A 75 6.12 -6.46 2.71
CA LEU A 75 6.94 -5.24 2.71
C LEU A 75 7.76 -5.08 4.01
N ASN A 76 7.19 -5.42 5.16
CA ASN A 76 7.89 -5.31 6.44
C ASN A 76 9.00 -6.34 6.60
N GLU A 77 8.83 -7.54 6.07
CA GLU A 77 9.87 -8.57 6.02
C GLU A 77 11.03 -8.12 5.12
N GLN A 78 10.72 -7.59 3.94
CA GLN A 78 11.74 -7.15 2.98
C GLN A 78 12.47 -5.87 3.41
N PHE A 79 11.76 -4.90 3.96
CA PHE A 79 12.29 -3.57 4.28
C PHE A 79 12.16 -3.25 5.77
N ALA A 80 12.68 -4.13 6.62
CA ALA A 80 12.66 -3.96 8.07
C ALA A 80 13.21 -2.59 8.50
N GLY A 81 12.45 -1.88 9.34
CA GLY A 81 12.83 -0.55 9.84
C GLY A 81 12.58 0.62 8.89
N SER A 82 12.15 0.38 7.63
CA SER A 82 11.85 1.43 6.66
C SER A 82 10.80 2.43 7.16
N LEU A 83 11.08 3.72 7.00
CA LEU A 83 10.14 4.80 7.31
C LEU A 83 8.88 4.74 6.44
N ARG A 84 9.02 4.30 5.18
CA ARG A 84 7.88 4.12 4.26
C ARG A 84 6.93 3.03 4.77
N VAL A 85 7.47 1.88 5.15
CA VAL A 85 6.67 0.77 5.72
C VAL A 85 6.06 1.18 7.06
N ARG A 86 6.80 1.92 7.90
CA ARG A 86 6.28 2.42 9.18
C ARG A 86 5.10 3.36 8.98
N LYS A 87 5.12 4.22 7.96
CA LYS A 87 3.98 5.05 7.56
C LYS A 87 2.77 4.19 7.17
N LEU A 88 2.95 3.14 6.37
CA LEU A 88 1.85 2.23 6.00
C LEU A 88 1.24 1.54 7.23
N LYS A 89 2.05 1.18 8.24
CA LYS A 89 1.53 0.66 9.51
C LYS A 89 0.69 1.68 10.28
N ALA A 90 1.09 2.96 10.28
CA ALA A 90 0.29 4.02 10.88
C ALA A 90 -1.04 4.22 10.11
N MET A 91 -1.01 4.20 8.78
CA MET A 91 -2.23 4.24 7.95
C MET A 91 -3.17 3.07 8.22
N ARG A 92 -2.64 1.88 8.48
CA ARG A 92 -3.45 0.71 8.89
C ARG A 92 -4.09 0.93 10.26
N LEU A 93 -3.37 1.54 11.21
CA LEU A 93 -3.92 1.89 12.52
C LEU A 93 -5.05 2.92 12.38
N GLU A 94 -4.91 3.92 11.50
CA GLU A 94 -6.01 4.85 11.16
C GLU A 94 -7.24 4.11 10.64
N ALA A 95 -7.07 3.19 9.69
CA ALA A 95 -8.18 2.39 9.14
C ALA A 95 -8.86 1.49 10.19
N MET A 96 -8.14 1.16 11.26
CA MET A 96 -8.65 0.42 12.41
C MET A 96 -9.19 1.32 13.54
N GLU A 97 -9.28 2.64 13.30
CA GLU A 97 -9.69 3.65 14.29
C GLU A 97 -8.78 3.74 15.53
N LYS A 98 -7.54 3.26 15.41
CA LYS A 98 -6.50 3.29 16.47
C LYS A 98 -5.66 4.55 16.35
N PHE A 99 -6.31 5.71 16.43
CA PHE A 99 -5.71 7.01 16.12
C PHE A 99 -4.54 7.37 17.07
N GLU A 100 -4.65 7.10 18.37
CA GLU A 100 -3.56 7.36 19.31
C GLU A 100 -2.29 6.58 18.95
N GLU A 101 -2.44 5.28 18.64
CA GLU A 101 -1.32 4.43 18.20
C GLU A 101 -0.74 4.92 16.87
N ALA A 102 -1.59 5.36 15.92
CA ALA A 102 -1.15 5.91 14.64
C ALA A 102 -0.33 7.20 14.83
N MET A 103 -0.78 8.09 15.72
CA MET A 103 -0.10 9.34 16.05
C MET A 103 1.28 9.12 16.66
N ASP A 104 1.41 8.16 17.58
CA ASP A 104 2.71 7.77 18.15
C ASP A 104 3.69 7.30 17.07
N VAL A 105 3.18 6.52 16.11
CA VAL A 105 3.99 6.07 14.98
C VAL A 105 4.42 7.24 14.10
N TYR A 106 3.52 8.18 13.76
CA TYR A 106 3.89 9.37 13.00
C TYR A 106 4.91 10.23 13.72
N ASP A 107 4.78 10.42 15.03
CA ASP A 107 5.76 11.14 15.82
C ASP A 107 7.12 10.45 15.82
N SER A 108 7.16 9.12 15.89
CA SER A 108 8.41 8.38 15.74
C SER A 108 9.08 8.61 14.37
N ILE A 109 8.30 8.71 13.29
CA ILE A 109 8.81 8.99 11.95
C ILE A 109 9.36 10.41 11.88
N ILE A 110 8.62 11.40 12.38
CA ILE A 110 9.00 12.81 12.34
C ILE A 110 10.22 13.08 13.21
N ARG A 111 10.36 12.42 14.37
CA ARG A 111 11.57 12.51 15.21
C ARG A 111 12.80 11.93 14.51
N GLN A 112 12.62 10.87 13.72
CA GLN A 112 13.73 10.25 12.98
C GLN A 112 14.09 11.05 11.72
N ASP A 113 13.11 11.63 11.04
CA ASP A 113 13.27 12.48 9.86
C ASP A 113 12.31 13.67 9.95
N GLU A 114 12.82 14.79 10.44
CA GLU A 114 12.03 16.01 10.60
C GLU A 114 11.56 16.58 9.27
N THR A 115 12.20 16.24 8.14
CA THR A 115 11.80 16.73 6.83
C THR A 115 10.68 15.91 6.20
N ASN A 116 10.20 14.85 6.87
CA ASN A 116 9.16 13.97 6.39
C ASN A 116 7.78 14.64 6.30
N SER A 117 7.55 15.37 5.22
CA SER A 117 6.32 16.14 4.99
C SER A 117 5.08 15.24 4.90
N THR A 118 5.23 13.99 4.45
CA THR A 118 4.09 13.05 4.33
C THR A 118 3.59 12.61 5.70
N ALA A 119 4.49 12.22 6.62
CA ALA A 119 4.11 11.87 7.98
C ALA A 119 3.49 13.05 8.73
N ARG A 120 4.04 14.26 8.56
CA ARG A 120 3.46 15.49 9.14
C ARG A 120 2.03 15.75 8.64
N LYS A 121 1.79 15.66 7.34
CA LYS A 121 0.46 15.85 6.74
C LYS A 121 -0.54 14.82 7.25
N ARG A 122 -0.15 13.53 7.32
CA ARG A 122 -1.04 12.49 7.85
C ARG A 122 -1.35 12.71 9.33
N LYS A 123 -0.34 13.05 10.15
CA LYS A 123 -0.55 13.38 11.56
C LYS A 123 -1.62 14.47 11.75
N VAL A 124 -1.62 15.50 10.92
CA VAL A 124 -2.62 16.59 11.02
C VAL A 124 -4.03 16.14 10.62
N ALA A 125 -4.15 15.17 9.72
CA ALA A 125 -5.42 14.67 9.21
C ALA A 125 -5.96 13.43 9.95
N CYS A 126 -5.14 12.84 10.84
CA CYS A 126 -5.41 11.63 11.60
C CYS A 126 -6.35 11.89 12.78
#